data_AF-A0A4D4KCY2-F1
#
_entry.id   AF-A0A4D4KCY2-F1
#
_cell.length_a   1.000
_cell.length_b   1.000
_cell.length_c   1.000
_cell.angle_alpha   90.00
_cell.angle_beta   90.00
_cell.angle_gamma   90.00
#
_symmetry.space_group_name_H-M   'P 1'
#
loop_
_entity.id
_entity.type
_entity.pdbx_description
1 polymer ?
#
loop_
_entity_poly.entity_id
_entity_poly.type
_entity_poly.pdbx_seq_one_letter_code
_entity_poly.pdbx_strand_id
1 'polypeptide(L)'
;MNHTVQQLLLAALVVLPLLGSAAALLPAPPGLRGRGPDQAVLRHGVTVTGVVLAAAIALAAGFDHDHPARMQAQTDIGWIPALDIRIHLGVDGVSLPLLVLTALLTFLSALYAYFNRPSGPSPKAFVALLLLLESGTLASFAVLDLMLFFLAFEMVLIPMYFLINRWGSGERERAAWRFILYTLLGSVVMLLGLLLVGLGGGTFDMVALATTASDSTSGAGAPGSATPPS
;
A
#
# COMPACT_ATOMS: atom_id res chain seq x y z
N MET A 1 -18.46 -2.64 -14.32
CA MET A 1 -17.18 -2.10 -14.86
C MET A 1 -16.37 -3.27 -15.42
N ASN A 2 -15.56 -3.10 -16.46
CA ASN A 2 -14.76 -4.21 -17.02
C ASN A 2 -13.65 -4.62 -16.04
N HIS A 3 -13.39 -5.92 -15.87
CA HIS A 3 -12.35 -6.46 -14.98
C HIS A 3 -10.95 -5.92 -15.32
N THR A 4 -10.61 -5.78 -16.59
CA THR A 4 -9.33 -5.19 -17.01
C THR A 4 -9.18 -3.75 -16.54
N VAL A 5 -10.27 -2.98 -16.54
CA VAL A 5 -10.26 -1.59 -16.04
C VAL A 5 -10.05 -1.57 -14.53
N GLN A 6 -10.69 -2.47 -13.78
CA GLN A 6 -10.47 -2.60 -12.34
C GLN A 6 -9.01 -2.95 -11.99
N GLN A 7 -8.42 -3.92 -12.70
CA GLN A 7 -7.00 -4.31 -12.54
C GLN A 7 -6.06 -3.12 -12.79
N LEU A 8 -6.30 -2.38 -13.88
CA LEU A 8 -5.51 -1.20 -14.21
C LEU A 8 -5.68 -0.07 -13.17
N LEU A 9 -6.90 0.14 -12.65
CA LEU A 9 -7.14 1.12 -11.59
C LEU A 9 -6.38 0.75 -10.32
N LEU A 10 -6.41 -0.53 -9.90
CA LEU A 10 -5.68 -1.00 -8.72
C LEU A 10 -4.16 -0.87 -8.89
N ALA A 11 -3.63 -1.25 -10.05
CA ALA A 11 -2.22 -1.04 -10.35
C ALA A 11 -1.85 0.45 -10.37
N ALA A 12 -2.71 1.30 -10.94
CA ALA A 12 -2.52 2.74 -10.97
C ALA A 12 -2.53 3.36 -9.56
N LEU A 13 -3.39 2.88 -8.65
CA LEU A 13 -3.42 3.31 -7.25
C LEU A 13 -2.06 3.16 -6.57
N VAL A 14 -1.35 2.06 -6.84
CA VAL A 14 -0.02 1.81 -6.26
C VAL A 14 1.09 2.56 -7.01
N VAL A 15 1.07 2.53 -8.34
CA VAL A 15 2.19 3.00 -9.18
C VAL A 15 2.16 4.51 -9.40
N LEU A 16 0.98 5.12 -9.52
CA LEU A 16 0.85 6.55 -9.85
C LEU A 16 1.43 7.47 -8.77
N PRO A 17 1.20 7.27 -7.45
CA PRO A 17 1.88 8.03 -6.42
C PRO A 17 3.41 7.81 -6.46
N LEU A 18 3.87 6.58 -6.72
CA LEU A 18 5.29 6.27 -6.80
C LEU A 18 5.98 7.03 -7.94
N LEU A 19 5.38 7.03 -9.14
CA LEU A 19 5.84 7.82 -10.27
C LEU A 19 5.74 9.32 -9.98
N GLY A 20 4.66 9.76 -9.32
CA GLY A 20 4.47 11.13 -8.87
C GLY A 20 5.55 11.59 -7.89
N SER A 21 6.01 10.71 -7.01
CA SER A 21 7.11 10.96 -6.06
C SER A 21 8.43 11.19 -6.80
N ALA A 22 8.78 10.31 -7.73
CA ALA A 22 9.98 10.46 -8.56
C ALA A 22 9.91 11.74 -9.43
N ALA A 23 8.75 12.02 -10.04
CA ALA A 23 8.53 13.23 -10.81
C ALA A 23 8.64 14.50 -9.97
N ALA A 24 8.19 14.47 -8.71
CA ALA A 24 8.38 15.58 -7.79
C ALA A 24 9.86 15.87 -7.54
N LEU A 25 10.76 14.87 -7.63
CA LEU A 25 12.21 15.03 -7.48
C LEU A 25 12.94 15.56 -8.72
N LEU A 26 12.28 15.64 -9.88
CA LEU A 26 12.88 16.18 -11.09
C LEU A 26 12.81 17.71 -11.15
N PRO A 27 13.63 18.39 -11.98
CA PRO A 27 13.46 19.81 -12.25
C PRO A 27 12.12 20.04 -12.97
N ALA A 28 11.38 21.07 -12.56
CA ALA A 28 10.12 21.40 -13.23
C ALA A 28 10.37 21.73 -14.72
N PRO A 29 9.55 21.20 -15.65
CA PRO A 29 9.66 21.54 -17.06
C PRO A 29 9.56 23.06 -17.28
N PRO A 30 10.29 23.63 -18.25
CA PRO A 30 10.36 25.09 -18.46
C PRO A 30 9.00 25.79 -18.58
N GLY A 31 7.97 25.10 -19.07
CA GLY A 31 6.61 25.63 -19.29
C GLY A 31 5.64 25.54 -18.10
N LEU A 32 5.99 24.90 -16.99
CA LEU A 32 5.13 24.75 -15.79
C LEU A 32 5.53 25.67 -14.63
N ARG A 33 6.44 26.62 -14.88
CA ARG A 33 6.86 27.65 -13.93
C ARG A 33 5.72 28.65 -13.70
N GLY A 34 4.81 28.31 -12.78
CA GLY A 34 3.84 29.27 -12.22
C GLY A 34 4.49 30.32 -11.31
N ARG A 35 3.69 30.93 -10.42
CA ARG A 35 4.05 32.03 -9.48
C ARG A 35 5.26 31.75 -8.54
N GLY A 36 5.76 30.52 -8.47
CA GLY A 36 6.99 30.14 -7.77
C GLY A 36 7.25 28.63 -7.84
N PRO A 37 8.52 28.16 -7.82
CA PRO A 37 8.87 26.75 -7.98
C PRO A 37 8.28 25.86 -6.87
N ASP A 38 8.19 26.38 -5.65
CA ASP A 38 7.67 25.63 -4.50
C ASP A 38 6.16 25.36 -4.57
N GLN A 39 5.37 26.37 -4.97
CA GLN A 39 3.93 26.22 -5.11
C GLN A 39 3.58 25.24 -6.24
N ALA A 40 4.41 25.21 -7.30
CA ALA A 40 4.23 24.26 -8.39
C ALA A 40 4.38 22.81 -7.93
N VAL A 41 5.33 22.52 -7.03
CA VAL A 41 5.51 21.16 -6.49
C VAL A 41 4.39 20.79 -5.52
N LEU A 42 3.92 21.72 -4.68
CA LEU A 42 2.74 21.46 -3.83
C LEU A 42 1.49 21.22 -4.67
N ARG A 43 1.28 21.98 -5.76
CA ARG A 43 0.20 21.74 -6.72
C ARG A 43 0.31 20.36 -7.34
N HIS A 44 1.52 19.94 -7.72
CA HIS A 44 1.78 18.59 -8.24
C HIS A 44 1.31 17.51 -7.24
N GLY A 45 1.69 17.63 -5.96
CA GLY A 45 1.22 16.72 -4.91
C GLY A 45 -0.31 16.63 -4.83
N VAL A 46 -1.00 17.77 -4.82
CA VAL A 46 -2.48 17.82 -4.83
C VAL A 46 -3.06 17.18 -6.09
N THR A 47 -2.47 17.43 -7.26
CA THR A 47 -2.97 16.84 -8.51
C THR A 47 -2.78 15.33 -8.56
N VAL A 48 -1.63 14.81 -8.12
CA VAL A 48 -1.37 13.37 -8.10
C VAL A 48 -2.30 12.69 -7.11
N THR A 49 -2.32 13.12 -5.85
CA THR A 49 -3.22 12.57 -4.81
C THR A 49 -4.70 12.69 -5.20
N GLY A 50 -5.11 13.78 -5.87
CA GLY A 50 -6.48 13.94 -6.36
C GLY A 50 -6.86 12.95 -7.45
N VAL A 51 -5.92 12.65 -8.36
CA VAL A 51 -6.11 11.60 -9.38
C VAL A 51 -6.17 10.20 -8.73
N VAL A 52 -5.32 9.94 -7.73
CA VAL A 52 -5.33 8.68 -6.95
C VAL A 52 -6.67 8.51 -6.23
N LEU A 53 -7.17 9.56 -5.58
CA LEU A 53 -8.49 9.55 -4.92
C LEU A 53 -9.62 9.31 -5.93
N ALA A 54 -9.59 9.96 -7.09
CA ALA A 54 -10.58 9.72 -8.14
C ALA A 54 -10.54 8.26 -8.64
N ALA A 55 -9.34 7.69 -8.80
CA ALA A 55 -9.16 6.29 -9.16
C ALA A 55 -9.67 5.34 -8.06
N ALA A 56 -9.44 5.65 -6.78
CA ALA A 56 -9.95 4.88 -5.64
C ALA A 56 -11.49 4.88 -5.62
N ILE A 57 -12.11 6.04 -5.82
CA ILE A 57 -13.57 6.18 -5.90
C ILE A 57 -14.13 5.44 -7.11
N ALA A 58 -13.47 5.53 -8.27
CA ALA A 58 -13.89 4.79 -9.46
C ALA A 58 -13.81 3.28 -9.26
N LEU A 59 -12.74 2.79 -8.61
CA LEU A 59 -12.59 1.39 -8.25
C LEU A 59 -13.72 0.95 -7.30
N ALA A 60 -14.03 1.76 -6.28
CA ALA A 60 -15.11 1.49 -5.34
C ALA A 60 -16.49 1.48 -5.99
N ALA A 61 -16.78 2.44 -6.88
CA ALA A 61 -18.05 2.51 -7.60
C ALA A 61 -18.26 1.35 -8.57
N GLY A 62 -17.17 0.73 -9.04
CA GLY A 62 -17.22 -0.42 -9.91
C GLY A 62 -17.04 -1.76 -9.20
N PHE A 63 -16.92 -1.79 -7.88
CA PHE A 63 -16.77 -3.01 -7.08
C PHE A 63 -18.09 -3.79 -7.01
N ASP A 64 -18.03 -5.12 -7.08
CA ASP A 64 -19.21 -5.97 -6.89
C ASP A 64 -19.52 -6.11 -5.38
N HIS A 65 -20.56 -5.41 -4.93
CA HIS A 65 -21.00 -5.40 -3.55
C HIS A 65 -21.84 -6.63 -3.14
N ASP A 66 -22.30 -7.44 -4.10
CA ASP A 66 -23.06 -8.67 -3.80
C ASP A 66 -22.14 -9.80 -3.30
N HIS A 67 -20.85 -9.76 -3.67
CA HIS A 67 -19.85 -10.74 -3.28
C HIS A 67 -18.60 -10.11 -2.65
N PRO A 68 -18.73 -9.39 -1.52
CA PRO A 68 -17.65 -8.59 -0.94
C PRO A 68 -16.50 -9.43 -0.36
N ALA A 69 -16.76 -10.70 -0.02
CA ALA A 69 -15.75 -11.62 0.48
C ALA A 69 -14.85 -12.20 -0.62
N ARG A 70 -15.22 -12.04 -1.90
CA ARG A 70 -14.38 -12.46 -3.02
C ARG A 70 -13.35 -11.39 -3.33
N MET A 71 -12.14 -11.83 -3.59
CA MET A 71 -11.08 -10.96 -4.07
C MET A 71 -11.38 -10.52 -5.51
N GLN A 72 -11.34 -9.22 -5.77
CA GLN A 72 -11.64 -8.57 -7.05
C GLN A 72 -10.43 -7.79 -7.56
N ALA A 73 -10.51 -7.28 -8.80
CA ALA A 73 -9.43 -6.51 -9.45
C ALA A 73 -8.06 -7.23 -9.46
N GLN A 74 -8.06 -8.56 -9.47
CA GLN A 74 -6.86 -9.35 -9.23
C GLN A 74 -5.85 -9.25 -10.38
N THR A 75 -4.59 -8.99 -10.05
CA THR A 75 -3.46 -9.08 -10.97
C THR A 75 -2.44 -10.03 -10.36
N ASP A 76 -2.02 -11.05 -11.09
CA ASP A 76 -1.10 -12.05 -10.59
C ASP A 76 -0.02 -12.34 -11.64
N ILE A 77 1.21 -11.90 -11.36
CA ILE A 77 2.35 -12.01 -12.26
C ILE A 77 3.57 -12.47 -11.45
N GLY A 78 4.29 -13.49 -11.92
CA GLY A 78 5.53 -13.93 -11.28
C GLY A 78 6.61 -12.86 -11.32
N TRP A 79 7.19 -12.53 -10.16
CA TRP A 79 8.27 -11.53 -10.04
C TRP A 79 9.63 -12.17 -9.84
N ILE A 80 9.77 -13.05 -8.84
CA ILE A 80 11.00 -13.81 -8.58
C ILE A 80 10.64 -15.30 -8.52
N PRO A 81 10.63 -16.00 -9.69
CA PRO A 81 10.19 -17.39 -9.76
C PRO A 81 10.99 -18.36 -8.89
N ALA A 82 12.29 -18.09 -8.69
CA ALA A 82 13.16 -18.93 -7.86
C ALA A 82 12.76 -18.96 -6.37
N LEU A 83 12.00 -17.97 -5.92
CA LEU A 83 11.53 -17.82 -4.53
C LEU A 83 10.00 -17.90 -4.42
N ASP A 84 9.30 -18.22 -5.52
CA ASP A 84 7.83 -18.18 -5.63
C ASP A 84 7.21 -16.82 -5.20
N ILE A 85 7.93 -15.72 -5.44
CA ILE A 85 7.41 -14.37 -5.11
C ILE A 85 6.65 -13.80 -6.30
N ARG A 86 5.44 -13.33 -6.05
CA ARG A 86 4.49 -12.89 -7.07
C ARG A 86 4.07 -11.44 -6.83
N ILE A 87 3.84 -10.70 -7.91
CA ILE A 87 3.05 -9.47 -7.87
C ILE A 87 1.59 -9.91 -7.94
N HIS A 88 1.08 -10.34 -6.78
CA HIS A 88 -0.32 -10.64 -6.59
C HIS A 88 -0.98 -9.44 -5.92
N LEU A 89 -1.82 -8.72 -6.66
CA LEU A 89 -2.64 -7.61 -6.20
C LEU A 89 -4.11 -8.01 -6.24
N GLY A 90 -4.92 -7.51 -5.32
CA GLY A 90 -6.37 -7.60 -5.35
C GLY A 90 -7.01 -6.70 -4.32
N VAL A 91 -8.34 -6.61 -4.37
CA VAL A 91 -9.14 -5.85 -3.41
C VAL A 91 -10.39 -6.64 -3.02
N ASP A 92 -10.74 -6.61 -1.75
CA ASP A 92 -11.94 -7.21 -1.15
C ASP A 92 -12.77 -6.14 -0.41
N GLY A 93 -13.87 -6.54 0.23
CA GLY A 93 -14.76 -5.63 0.94
C GLY A 93 -14.12 -4.91 2.14
N VAL A 94 -12.99 -5.40 2.67
CA VAL A 94 -12.29 -4.81 3.83
C VAL A 94 -11.18 -3.85 3.36
N SER A 95 -10.38 -4.25 2.39
CA SER A 95 -9.30 -3.44 1.82
C SER A 95 -9.83 -2.26 1.02
N LEU A 96 -11.00 -2.37 0.35
CA LEU A 96 -11.55 -1.29 -0.46
C LEU A 96 -11.79 0.01 0.35
N PRO A 97 -12.50 0.00 1.49
CA PRO A 97 -12.61 1.19 2.35
C PRO A 97 -11.26 1.76 2.79
N LEU A 98 -10.27 0.90 3.07
CA LEU A 98 -8.94 1.33 3.52
C LEU A 98 -8.14 2.00 2.41
N LEU A 99 -8.26 1.53 1.17
CA LEU A 99 -7.67 2.18 -0.01
C LEU A 99 -8.28 3.57 -0.23
N VAL A 100 -9.62 3.68 -0.21
CA VAL A 100 -10.33 4.96 -0.38
C VAL A 100 -9.98 5.93 0.75
N LEU A 101 -9.96 5.45 1.99
CA LEU A 101 -9.59 6.26 3.15
C LEU A 101 -8.15 6.76 3.05
N THR A 102 -7.21 5.90 2.67
CA THR A 102 -5.80 6.27 2.48
C THR A 102 -5.65 7.36 1.43
N ALA A 103 -6.29 7.20 0.27
CA ALA A 103 -6.26 8.19 -0.79
C ALA A 103 -6.92 9.52 -0.35
N LEU A 104 -8.02 9.46 0.39
CA LEU A 104 -8.71 10.64 0.91
C LEU A 104 -7.84 11.41 1.91
N LEU A 105 -7.29 10.73 2.90
CA LEU A 105 -6.46 11.37 3.94
C LEU A 105 -5.18 11.95 3.35
N THR A 106 -4.57 11.27 2.38
CA THR A 106 -3.38 11.79 1.69
C THR A 106 -3.72 13.01 0.84
N PHE A 107 -4.83 12.97 0.09
CA PHE A 107 -5.32 14.13 -0.65
C PHE A 107 -5.60 15.34 0.24
N LEU A 108 -6.30 15.14 1.36
CA LEU A 108 -6.56 16.21 2.33
C LEU A 108 -5.27 16.75 2.94
N SER A 109 -4.29 15.88 3.23
CA SER A 109 -2.97 16.29 3.73
C SER A 109 -2.20 17.11 2.70
N ALA A 110 -2.21 16.71 1.42
CA ALA A 110 -1.60 17.47 0.33
C ALA A 110 -2.30 18.81 0.11
N LEU A 111 -3.63 18.84 0.18
CA LEU A 111 -4.43 20.05 0.04
C LEU A 111 -4.16 21.03 1.18
N TYR A 112 -4.08 20.53 2.41
CA TYR A 112 -3.66 21.32 3.56
C TYR A 112 -2.27 21.90 3.35
N ALA A 113 -1.28 21.08 2.95
CA ALA A 113 0.08 21.55 2.68
C ALA A 113 0.16 22.59 1.54
N TYR A 114 -0.77 22.56 0.58
CA TYR A 114 -0.86 23.54 -0.51
C TYR A 114 -1.32 24.93 -0.03
N PHE A 115 -2.28 24.98 0.90
CA PHE A 115 -2.76 26.25 1.49
C PHE A 115 -1.91 26.70 2.68
N ASN A 116 -1.38 25.74 3.45
CA ASN A 116 -0.56 25.93 4.63
C ASN A 116 0.80 25.29 4.40
N ARG A 117 1.69 26.05 3.74
CA ARG A 117 3.02 25.59 3.36
C ARG A 117 3.77 24.96 4.55
N PRO A 118 4.31 23.74 4.41
CA PRO A 118 5.08 23.09 5.48
C PRO A 118 6.30 23.91 5.89
N SER A 119 6.50 24.09 7.19
CA SER A 119 7.61 24.84 7.80
C SER A 119 8.92 24.03 7.84
N GLY A 120 9.36 23.54 6.68
CA GLY A 120 10.56 22.71 6.57
C GLY A 120 11.45 23.03 5.37
N PRO A 121 12.55 22.27 5.21
CA PRO A 121 13.66 22.67 4.34
C PRO A 121 13.34 22.63 2.84
N SER A 122 12.42 21.77 2.41
CA SER A 122 12.12 21.61 0.98
C SER A 122 10.69 21.09 0.72
N PRO A 123 9.81 21.89 0.10
CA PRO A 123 8.48 21.42 -0.35
C PRO A 123 8.56 20.24 -1.32
N LYS A 124 9.66 20.18 -2.10
CA LYS A 124 9.94 19.11 -3.05
C LYS A 124 10.14 17.76 -2.37
N ALA A 125 11.00 17.73 -1.35
CA ALA A 125 11.22 16.54 -0.55
C ALA A 125 9.95 16.13 0.21
N PHE A 126 9.20 17.10 0.74
CA PHE A 126 7.93 16.83 1.42
C PHE A 126 6.94 16.09 0.51
N VAL A 127 6.67 16.63 -0.69
CA VAL A 127 5.73 16.03 -1.64
C VAL A 127 6.21 14.66 -2.12
N ALA A 128 7.51 14.51 -2.39
CA ALA A 128 8.08 13.22 -2.80
C ALA A 128 7.87 12.15 -1.71
N LEU A 129 8.16 12.48 -0.44
CA LEU A 129 7.99 11.56 0.68
C LEU A 129 6.52 11.26 0.95
N LEU A 130 5.63 12.25 0.83
CA LEU A 130 4.19 12.08 1.01
C LEU A 130 3.61 11.11 -0.05
N LEU A 131 3.99 11.27 -1.32
CA LEU A 131 3.53 10.39 -2.40
C LEU A 131 4.15 8.98 -2.32
N LEU A 132 5.40 8.87 -1.84
CA LEU A 132 6.02 7.57 -1.57
C LEU A 132 5.31 6.84 -0.42
N LEU A 133 4.94 7.57 0.63
CA LEU A 133 4.15 7.07 1.76
C LEU A 133 2.76 6.60 1.30
N GLU A 134 2.09 7.37 0.44
CA GLU A 134 0.80 6.99 -0.16
C GLU A 134 0.90 5.69 -0.95
N SER A 135 1.91 5.56 -1.82
CA SER A 135 2.14 4.33 -2.60
C SER A 135 2.35 3.11 -1.70
N GLY A 136 3.24 3.20 -0.71
CA GLY A 136 3.50 2.08 0.21
C GLY A 136 2.26 1.69 1.04
N THR A 137 1.47 2.68 1.47
CA THR A 137 0.26 2.43 2.26
C THR A 137 -0.84 1.79 1.41
N LEU A 138 -1.04 2.26 0.17
CA LEU A 138 -1.98 1.64 -0.77
C LEU A 138 -1.53 0.23 -1.15
N ALA A 139 -0.23 0.01 -1.39
CA ALA A 139 0.32 -1.31 -1.65
C ALA A 139 0.07 -2.28 -0.49
N SER A 140 0.22 -1.83 0.76
CA SER A 140 -0.01 -2.67 1.96
C SER A 140 -1.44 -3.21 2.06
N PHE A 141 -2.42 -2.52 1.47
CA PHE A 141 -3.82 -2.98 1.42
C PHE A 141 -4.19 -3.71 0.13
N ALA A 142 -3.37 -3.59 -0.92
CA ALA A 142 -3.66 -4.19 -2.23
C ALA A 142 -2.89 -5.49 -2.49
N VAL A 143 -1.76 -5.70 -1.82
CA VAL A 143 -0.89 -6.86 -2.05
C VAL A 143 -1.40 -8.11 -1.33
N LEU A 144 -1.33 -9.24 -2.03
CA LEU A 144 -1.78 -10.57 -1.58
C LEU A 144 -0.63 -11.60 -1.50
N ASP A 145 0.61 -11.15 -1.65
CA ASP A 145 1.82 -11.96 -1.44
C ASP A 145 2.50 -11.49 -0.16
N LEU A 146 2.86 -12.42 0.74
CA LEU A 146 3.44 -12.11 2.06
C LEU A 146 4.75 -11.33 1.96
N MET A 147 5.61 -11.65 0.99
CA MET A 147 6.91 -10.98 0.83
C MET A 147 6.73 -9.58 0.27
N LEU A 148 5.82 -9.43 -0.68
CA LEU A 148 5.51 -8.12 -1.26
C LEU A 148 4.76 -7.23 -0.25
N PHE A 149 3.95 -7.81 0.65
CA PHE A 149 3.33 -7.11 1.77
C PHE A 149 4.37 -6.59 2.76
N PHE A 150 5.35 -7.42 3.13
CA PHE A 150 6.49 -6.99 3.94
C PHE A 150 7.23 -5.82 3.29
N LEU A 151 7.49 -5.90 1.98
CA LEU A 151 8.15 -4.82 1.25
C LEU A 151 7.33 -3.53 1.21
N ALA A 152 6.00 -3.63 1.04
CA ALA A 152 5.10 -2.48 1.09
C ALA A 152 5.12 -1.81 2.47
N PHE A 153 5.15 -2.60 3.54
CA PHE A 153 5.25 -2.10 4.91
C PHE A 153 6.56 -1.35 5.16
N GLU A 154 7.70 -1.91 4.73
CA GLU A 154 9.01 -1.26 4.83
C GLU A 154 9.10 0.01 3.94
N MET A 155 8.40 0.02 2.80
CA MET A 155 8.32 1.21 1.95
C MET A 155 7.62 2.38 2.65
N VAL A 156 6.66 2.15 3.54
CA VAL A 156 6.00 3.19 4.37
C VAL A 156 6.95 3.74 5.43
N LEU A 157 7.78 2.86 5.99
CA LEU A 157 8.66 3.15 7.12
C LEU A 157 9.69 4.25 6.80
N ILE A 158 10.32 4.16 5.62
CA ILE A 158 11.36 5.08 5.16
C ILE A 158 10.85 6.53 5.05
N PRO A 159 9.80 6.85 4.27
CA PRO A 159 9.32 8.23 4.13
C PRO A 159 8.78 8.78 5.45
N MET A 160 8.14 7.95 6.26
CA MET A 160 7.61 8.36 7.56
C MET A 160 8.72 8.81 8.51
N TYR A 161 9.85 8.09 8.56
CA TYR A 161 11.04 8.53 9.32
C TYR A 161 11.49 9.94 8.91
N PHE A 162 11.64 10.19 7.61
CA PHE A 162 12.09 11.50 7.13
C PHE A 162 11.07 12.61 7.35
N LEU A 163 9.77 12.32 7.18
CA LEU A 163 8.69 13.27 7.43
C LEU A 163 8.69 13.70 8.90
N ILE A 164 8.78 12.75 9.83
CA ILE A 164 8.86 13.04 11.27
C ILE A 164 10.13 13.84 11.59
N ASN A 165 11.30 13.40 11.11
CA ASN A 165 12.57 14.04 11.43
C ASN A 165 12.66 15.49 10.92
N ARG A 166 12.08 15.79 9.74
CA ARG A 166 12.20 17.13 9.13
C ARG A 166 11.00 18.05 9.33
N TRP A 167 9.78 17.53 9.39
CA TRP A 167 8.56 18.32 9.54
C TRP A 167 7.81 18.06 10.84
N GLY A 168 8.27 17.14 11.69
CA GLY A 168 7.70 16.92 13.02
C GLY A 168 7.95 18.08 13.98
N SER A 169 7.12 18.16 15.02
CA SER A 169 7.21 19.14 16.10
C SER A 169 7.96 18.60 17.33
N GLY A 170 8.49 19.50 18.16
CA GLY A 170 9.14 19.12 19.43
C GLY A 170 10.47 18.38 19.23
N GLU A 171 10.71 17.31 19.99
CA GLU A 171 11.92 16.48 19.91
C GLU A 171 11.92 15.55 18.67
N ARG A 172 11.73 16.11 17.48
CA ARG A 172 11.49 15.41 16.22
C ARG A 172 12.54 14.36 15.84
N GLU A 173 13.81 14.63 16.12
CA GLU A 173 14.90 13.69 15.84
C GLU A 173 14.81 12.45 16.73
N ARG A 174 14.60 12.66 18.04
CA ARG A 174 14.40 11.56 18.99
C ARG A 174 13.12 10.77 18.68
N ALA A 175 12.05 11.47 18.31
CA ALA A 175 10.80 10.84 17.90
C ALA A 175 10.97 9.97 16.65
N ALA A 176 11.68 10.47 15.63
CA ALA A 176 11.96 9.71 14.41
C ALA A 176 12.81 8.46 14.70
N TRP A 177 13.86 8.57 15.51
CA TRP A 177 14.70 7.43 15.90
C TRP A 177 13.95 6.37 16.70
N ARG A 178 13.05 6.78 17.60
CA ARG A 178 12.19 5.84 18.32
C ARG A 178 11.23 5.15 17.38
N PHE A 179 10.55 5.91 16.53
CA PHE A 179 9.60 5.37 15.55
C PHE A 179 10.25 4.31 14.66
N ILE A 180 11.39 4.61 14.04
CA ILE A 180 12.09 3.65 13.17
C ILE A 180 12.56 2.43 13.96
N LEU A 181 13.11 2.59 15.16
CA LEU A 181 13.65 1.47 15.93
C LEU A 181 12.55 0.51 16.40
N TYR A 182 11.45 1.02 16.94
CA TYR A 182 10.33 0.18 17.38
C TYR A 182 9.65 -0.53 16.22
N THR A 183 9.46 0.17 15.10
CA THR A 183 8.78 -0.41 13.93
C THR A 183 9.68 -1.38 13.19
N LEU A 184 10.98 -1.08 13.03
CA LEU A 184 11.95 -2.00 12.42
C LEU A 184 12.10 -3.28 13.24
N LEU A 185 12.15 -3.18 14.58
CA LEU A 185 12.17 -4.38 15.43
C LEU A 185 10.91 -5.22 15.22
N GLY A 186 9.74 -4.59 15.17
CA GLY A 186 8.48 -5.27 14.85
C GLY A 186 8.49 -5.91 13.45
N SER A 187 9.05 -5.22 12.45
CA SER A 187 9.15 -5.72 11.08
C SER A 187 10.01 -6.97 10.97
N VAL A 188 11.11 -7.07 11.74
CA VAL A 188 11.98 -8.26 11.73
C VAL A 188 11.22 -9.46 12.28
N VAL A 189 10.48 -9.28 13.38
CA VAL A 189 9.63 -10.34 13.95
C VAL A 189 8.53 -10.72 12.97
N MET A 190 7.90 -9.74 12.32
CA MET A 190 6.91 -9.97 11.26
C MET A 190 7.50 -10.78 10.12
N LEU A 191 8.67 -10.40 9.58
CA LEU A 191 9.34 -11.11 8.50
C LEU A 191 9.60 -12.57 8.85
N LEU A 192 10.10 -12.84 10.06
CA LEU A 192 10.29 -14.21 10.54
C LEU A 192 8.97 -15.00 10.56
N GLY A 193 7.89 -14.39 11.06
CA GLY A 193 6.56 -15.01 11.04
C GLY A 193 6.06 -15.31 9.63
N LEU A 194 6.21 -14.35 8.70
CA LEU A 194 5.81 -14.51 7.30
C LEU A 194 6.62 -15.59 6.58
N LEU A 195 7.92 -15.67 6.85
CA LEU A 195 8.78 -16.74 6.32
C LEU A 195 8.38 -18.10 6.86
N LEU A 196 8.09 -18.23 8.16
CA LEU A 196 7.65 -19.49 8.75
C LEU A 196 6.32 -19.96 8.14
N VAL A 197 5.35 -19.05 7.98
CA VAL A 197 4.06 -19.37 7.35
C VAL A 197 4.24 -19.74 5.88
N GLY A 198 4.99 -18.94 5.11
CA GLY A 198 5.17 -19.17 3.68
C GLY A 198 5.94 -20.45 3.37
N LEU A 199 7.02 -20.72 4.11
CA LEU A 199 7.78 -21.96 3.96
C LEU A 199 6.99 -23.19 4.44
N GLY A 200 6.19 -23.04 5.51
CA GLY A 200 5.34 -24.11 6.02
C GLY A 200 4.17 -24.47 5.10
N GLY A 201 3.60 -23.47 4.42
CA GLY A 201 2.52 -23.65 3.43
C GLY A 201 3.00 -23.91 2.01
N GLY A 202 4.30 -23.76 1.73
CA GLY A 202 4.90 -23.98 0.41
C GLY A 202 4.63 -22.89 -0.62
N THR A 203 4.09 -21.74 -0.21
CA THR A 203 3.85 -20.56 -1.06
C THR A 203 3.74 -19.30 -0.21
N PHE A 204 4.03 -18.14 -0.81
CA PHE A 204 3.81 -16.83 -0.18
C PHE A 204 2.47 -16.19 -0.54
N ASP A 205 1.63 -16.85 -1.33
CA ASP A 205 0.31 -16.38 -1.70
C ASP A 205 -0.68 -16.47 -0.53
N MET A 206 -1.19 -15.31 -0.08
CA MET A 206 -2.11 -15.23 1.06
C MET A 206 -3.44 -15.94 0.80
N VAL A 207 -3.95 -15.90 -0.44
CA VAL A 207 -5.23 -16.52 -0.78
C VAL A 207 -5.09 -18.04 -0.74
N ALA A 208 -4.00 -18.57 -1.31
CA ALA A 208 -3.70 -20.00 -1.25
C ALA A 208 -3.52 -20.49 0.20
N LEU A 209 -2.74 -19.75 1.01
CA LEU A 209 -2.52 -20.06 2.42
C LEU A 209 -3.83 -20.07 3.22
N ALA A 210 -4.72 -19.10 2.98
CA ALA A 210 -6.02 -19.02 3.64
C ALA A 210 -6.92 -20.23 3.31
N THR A 211 -6.95 -20.67 2.05
CA THR A 211 -7.74 -21.84 1.63
C THR A 211 -7.24 -23.14 2.26
N THR A 212 -5.92 -23.32 2.34
CA THR A 212 -5.33 -24.53 2.95
C THR A 212 -5.60 -24.57 4.46
N ALA A 213 -5.56 -23.42 5.12
CA ALA A 213 -5.90 -23.31 6.54
C ALA A 213 -7.39 -23.64 6.82
N SER A 214 -8.33 -23.18 5.98
CA SER A 214 -9.75 -23.51 6.14
C SER A 214 -10.02 -25.01 5.97
N ASP A 215 -9.36 -25.65 5.00
CA ASP A 215 -9.54 -27.08 4.73
C ASP A 215 -9.04 -27.93 5.91
N SER A 216 -7.87 -27.60 6.46
CA SER A 216 -7.31 -28.30 7.63
C SER A 216 -8.21 -28.22 8.88
N THR A 217 -8.88 -27.08 9.07
CA THR A 217 -9.78 -26.86 10.21
C THR A 217 -11.09 -27.62 10.02
N SER A 218 -11.60 -27.72 8.79
CA SER A 218 -12.80 -28.50 8.47
C SER A 218 -12.61 -30.02 8.60
N GLY A 219 -11.40 -30.52 8.31
CA GLY A 219 -11.04 -31.94 8.47
C GLY A 219 -10.85 -32.40 9.91
N ALA A 220 -10.49 -31.49 10.82
CA ALA A 220 -10.32 -31.79 12.25
C ALA A 220 -11.65 -31.92 13.02
N GLY A 221 -12.80 -31.65 12.37
CA GLY A 221 -14.13 -31.62 12.98
C GLY A 221 -14.98 -32.89 12.84
N ALA A 222 -14.47 -33.99 12.26
CA ALA A 222 -15.24 -35.24 12.12
C ALA A 222 -14.77 -36.35 13.09
N PRO A 223 -15.30 -36.41 14.33
CA PRO A 223 -15.13 -37.58 15.17
C PRO A 223 -16.04 -38.71 14.66
N GLY A 224 -15.43 -39.73 14.04
CA GLY A 224 -15.88 -41.12 14.09
C GLY A 224 -17.23 -41.49 13.47
N SER A 225 -17.23 -41.86 12.19
CA SER A 225 -18.11 -42.92 11.67
C SER A 225 -17.27 -44.14 11.27
N ALA A 226 -16.65 -44.76 12.28
CA ALA A 226 -16.13 -46.11 12.13
C ALA A 226 -17.30 -47.10 12.20
N THR A 227 -17.88 -47.45 11.06
CA THR A 227 -18.64 -48.69 10.91
C THR A 227 -17.66 -49.83 10.66
N PRO A 228 -17.56 -50.86 11.53
CA PRO A 228 -16.83 -52.07 11.18
C PRO A 228 -17.63 -52.93 10.20
N PRO A 229 -16.96 -53.72 9.34
CA PRO A 229 -17.62 -54.57 8.36
C PRO A 229 -18.25 -55.81 9.00
N SER A 230 -19.46 -56.11 8.53
CA SER A 230 -20.27 -57.36 8.55
C SER A 230 -20.13 -58.31 9.74
#